data_AF-A0A3P1V1C6-F1
#
_entry.id   AF-A0A3P1V1C6-F1
#
_cell.length_a   1.000
_cell.length_b   1.000
_cell.length_c   1.000
_cell.angle_alpha   90.00
_cell.angle_beta   90.00
_cell.angle_gamma   90.00
#
_symmetry.space_group_name_H-M   'P 1'
#
loop_
_entity.id
_entity.type
_entity.pdbx_description
1 polymer ?
#
loop_
_entity_poly.entity_id
_entity_poly.type
_entity_poly.pdbx_seq_one_letter_code
_entity_poly.pdbx_strand_id
1 'polypeptide(L)'
;MKKEIIYNKLVRDNIPQIISKNNQKSSYHIATDEEYENKLLEKLQEEVSEFITDKNEEELADIFEVIEHIVTAFNFNKERILEIKEKKAEKNGKFNKKIILEKVFNIER
;
A
#
# COMPACT_ATOMS: atom_id res chain seq x y z
N MET A 1 -35.07 -5.81 9.51
CA MET A 1 -34.40 -5.81 8.18
C MET A 1 -32.98 -6.30 8.39
N LYS A 2 -32.43 -7.17 7.52
CA LYS A 2 -31.03 -7.58 7.64
C LYS A 2 -30.15 -6.35 7.39
N LYS A 3 -29.20 -6.06 8.29
CA LYS A 3 -28.25 -4.96 8.13
C LYS A 3 -27.19 -5.38 7.12
N GLU A 4 -27.12 -4.66 6.01
CA GLU A 4 -26.08 -4.83 4.99
C GLU A 4 -25.03 -3.72 5.16
N ILE A 5 -23.75 -4.07 5.01
CA ILE A 5 -22.66 -3.12 4.97
C ILE A 5 -21.98 -3.30 3.61
N ILE A 6 -21.89 -2.23 2.84
CA ILE A 6 -21.32 -2.25 1.50
C ILE A 6 -19.84 -1.90 1.62
N TYR A 7 -19.01 -2.79 1.10
CA TYR A 7 -17.56 -2.58 0.97
C TYR A 7 -17.19 -2.58 -0.51
N ASN A 8 -16.17 -1.82 -0.86
CA ASN A 8 -15.58 -1.82 -2.19
C ASN A 8 -14.06 -1.82 -2.08
N LYS A 9 -13.50 -2.88 -1.49
CA LYS A 9 -12.07 -2.98 -1.19
C LYS A 9 -11.50 -4.33 -1.57
N LEU A 10 -10.20 -4.32 -1.89
CA LEU A 10 -9.42 -5.54 -2.08
C LEU A 10 -9.25 -6.26 -0.74
N VAL A 11 -9.46 -7.56 -0.73
CA VAL A 11 -9.30 -8.41 0.46
C VAL A 11 -8.46 -9.63 0.11
N ARG A 12 -7.82 -10.23 1.10
CA ARG A 12 -7.08 -11.49 0.95
C ARG A 12 -8.02 -12.63 0.60
N ASP A 13 -7.50 -13.63 -0.13
CA ASP A 13 -8.27 -14.73 -0.71
C ASP A 13 -9.13 -15.52 0.29
N ASN A 14 -8.67 -15.61 1.54
CA ASN A 14 -9.34 -16.37 2.60
C ASN A 14 -10.43 -15.58 3.35
N ILE A 15 -10.58 -14.28 3.07
CA ILE A 15 -11.54 -13.42 3.78
C ILE A 15 -13.00 -13.87 3.57
N PRO A 16 -13.47 -14.22 2.35
CA PRO A 16 -14.82 -14.75 2.17
C PRO A 16 -15.11 -16.00 3.02
N GLN A 17 -14.14 -16.90 3.16
CA GLN A 17 -14.25 -18.13 3.96
C GLN A 17 -14.27 -17.81 5.46
N ILE A 18 -13.46 -16.85 5.92
CA ILE A 18 -13.47 -16.36 7.30
C ILE A 18 -14.83 -15.74 7.64
N ILE A 19 -15.39 -14.90 6.75
CA ILE A 19 -16.73 -14.32 6.90
C ILE A 19 -17.79 -15.44 7.01
N SER A 20 -17.72 -16.45 6.14
CA SER A 20 -18.64 -17.58 6.19
C SER A 20 -18.55 -18.37 7.50
N LYS A 21 -17.34 -18.58 8.05
CA LYS A 21 -17.13 -19.26 9.34
C LYS A 21 -17.73 -18.48 10.51
N ASN A 22 -17.83 -17.16 10.38
CA ASN A 22 -18.49 -16.29 11.35
C ASN A 22 -20.02 -16.22 11.20
N ASN A 23 -20.63 -17.19 10.47
CA ASN A 23 -22.06 -17.24 10.17
C ASN A 23 -22.59 -16.00 9.42
N GLN A 24 -21.71 -15.28 8.73
CA GLN A 24 -22.06 -14.15 7.87
C GLN A 24 -22.03 -14.58 6.40
N LYS A 25 -22.65 -13.78 5.52
CA LYS A 25 -22.59 -13.99 4.06
C LYS A 25 -21.89 -12.80 3.43
N SER A 26 -20.95 -13.07 2.52
CA SER A 26 -20.30 -12.07 1.67
C SER A 26 -20.71 -12.26 0.21
N SER A 27 -20.90 -11.15 -0.50
CA SER A 27 -20.95 -11.12 -1.97
C SER A 27 -19.61 -10.56 -2.47
N TYR A 28 -19.01 -11.18 -3.47
CA TYR A 28 -17.74 -10.75 -4.04
C TYR A 28 -17.65 -11.17 -5.51
N HIS A 29 -16.74 -10.54 -6.24
CA HIS A 29 -16.33 -10.94 -7.58
C HIS A 29 -14.79 -10.99 -7.64
N ILE A 30 -14.26 -11.59 -8.69
CA ILE A 30 -12.83 -11.55 -9.00
C ILE A 30 -12.60 -10.37 -9.93
N ALA A 31 -11.63 -9.51 -9.58
CA ALA A 31 -11.31 -8.31 -10.34
C ALA A 31 -10.74 -8.63 -11.73
N THR A 32 -10.94 -7.73 -12.68
CA THR A 32 -10.12 -7.68 -13.91
C THR A 32 -8.72 -7.17 -13.59
N ASP A 33 -7.76 -7.33 -14.51
CA ASP A 33 -6.39 -6.81 -14.30
C ASP A 33 -6.40 -5.28 -14.04
N GLU A 34 -7.16 -4.53 -14.82
CA GLU A 34 -7.31 -3.07 -14.65
C GLU A 34 -7.99 -2.70 -13.31
N GLU A 35 -9.04 -3.42 -12.92
CA GLU A 35 -9.69 -3.20 -11.62
C GLU A 35 -8.73 -3.53 -10.48
N TYR A 36 -7.96 -4.61 -10.62
CA TYR A 36 -7.00 -5.06 -9.63
C TYR A 36 -5.85 -4.06 -9.43
N GLU A 37 -5.27 -3.53 -10.51
CA GLU A 37 -4.26 -2.46 -10.44
C GLU A 37 -4.78 -1.24 -9.68
N ASN A 38 -5.99 -0.77 -10.00
CA ASN A 38 -6.61 0.35 -9.31
C ASN A 38 -6.88 0.03 -7.82
N LYS A 39 -7.39 -1.17 -7.54
CA LYS A 39 -7.68 -1.63 -6.18
C LYS A 39 -6.42 -1.83 -5.34
N LEU A 40 -5.28 -2.19 -5.92
CA LEU A 40 -4.00 -2.21 -5.23
C LEU A 40 -3.53 -0.81 -4.80
N LEU A 41 -3.74 0.21 -5.64
CA LEU A 41 -3.41 1.59 -5.28
C LEU A 41 -4.31 2.13 -4.16
N GLU A 42 -5.61 1.82 -4.21
CA GLU A 42 -6.54 2.11 -3.12
C GLU A 42 -6.14 1.37 -1.83
N LYS A 43 -5.77 0.10 -1.94
CA LYS A 43 -5.32 -0.72 -0.81
C LYS A 43 -4.07 -0.14 -0.17
N LEU A 44 -3.09 0.30 -0.97
CA LEU A 44 -1.89 0.97 -0.45
C LEU A 44 -2.23 2.23 0.38
N GLN A 45 -3.26 2.99 -0.04
CA GLN A 45 -3.72 4.16 0.73
C GLN A 45 -4.42 3.75 2.03
N GLU A 46 -5.22 2.68 2.02
CA GLU A 46 -5.84 2.07 3.21
C GLU A 46 -4.75 1.70 4.22
N GLU A 47 -3.78 0.86 3.83
CA GLU A 47 -2.73 0.36 4.74
C GLU A 47 -1.81 1.46 5.28
N VAL A 48 -1.45 2.45 4.45
CA VAL A 48 -0.68 3.61 4.92
C VAL A 48 -1.48 4.42 5.95
N SER A 49 -2.79 4.55 5.77
CA SER A 49 -3.65 5.27 6.71
C SER A 49 -3.82 4.50 8.03
N GLU A 50 -3.94 3.18 7.96
CA GLU A 50 -3.98 2.28 9.12
C GLU A 50 -2.64 2.36 9.88
N PHE A 51 -1.49 2.26 9.19
CA PHE A 51 -0.18 2.44 9.81
C PHE A 51 0.01 3.83 10.45
N ILE A 52 -0.44 4.90 9.79
CA ILE A 52 -0.38 6.26 10.38
C ILE A 52 -1.19 6.32 11.67
N THR A 53 -2.29 5.59 11.77
CA THR A 53 -3.15 5.54 12.96
C THR A 53 -2.49 4.70 14.05
N ASP A 54 -2.23 3.42 13.76
CA ASP A 54 -1.92 2.40 14.76
C ASP A 54 -0.41 2.20 14.99
N LYS A 55 0.43 2.51 13.99
CA LYS A 55 1.91 2.51 14.06
C LYS A 55 2.49 1.18 14.55
N ASN A 56 1.92 0.07 14.11
CA ASN A 56 2.34 -1.28 14.49
C ASN A 56 3.05 -2.01 13.32
N GLU A 57 3.64 -3.17 13.63
CA GLU A 57 4.38 -3.98 12.65
C GLU A 57 3.46 -4.73 11.66
N GLU A 58 2.21 -5.01 12.04
CA GLU A 58 1.22 -5.68 11.19
C GLU A 58 0.86 -4.78 10.00
N GLU A 59 0.56 -3.49 10.23
CA GLU A 59 0.25 -2.56 9.13
C GLU A 59 1.45 -2.32 8.22
N LEU A 60 2.67 -2.36 8.76
CA LEU A 60 3.88 -2.28 7.93
C LEU A 60 4.04 -3.52 7.06
N ALA A 61 3.73 -4.71 7.58
CA ALA A 61 3.75 -5.94 6.80
C ALA A 61 2.72 -5.89 5.66
N ASP A 62 1.53 -5.35 5.92
CA ASP A 62 0.48 -5.18 4.92
C ASP A 62 0.91 -4.18 3.82
N ILE A 63 1.57 -3.07 4.18
CA ILE A 63 2.17 -2.15 3.20
C ILE A 63 3.23 -2.87 2.32
N PHE A 64 4.08 -3.71 2.91
CA PHE A 64 5.09 -4.45 2.15
C PHE A 64 4.44 -5.42 1.16
N GLU A 65 3.46 -6.21 1.60
CA GLU A 65 2.71 -7.15 0.74
C GLU A 65 2.08 -6.41 -0.45
N VAL A 66 1.40 -5.28 -0.19
CA VAL A 66 0.76 -4.49 -1.25
C VAL A 66 1.80 -3.94 -2.25
N ILE A 67 2.96 -3.46 -1.78
CA ILE A 67 4.03 -3.00 -2.67
C ILE A 67 4.54 -4.14 -3.57
N GLU A 68 4.68 -5.37 -3.05
CA GLU A 68 5.13 -6.51 -3.85
C GLU A 68 4.11 -6.88 -4.94
N HIS A 69 2.82 -6.83 -4.61
CA HIS A 69 1.76 -7.03 -5.60
C HIS A 69 1.71 -5.90 -6.64
N ILE A 70 1.94 -4.64 -6.26
CA ILE A 70 2.05 -3.51 -7.19
C ILE A 70 3.22 -3.70 -8.16
N VAL A 71 4.40 -4.10 -7.66
CA VAL A 71 5.56 -4.36 -8.53
C VAL A 71 5.23 -5.40 -9.60
N THR A 72 4.51 -6.45 -9.22
CA THR A 72 4.11 -7.52 -10.14
C THR A 72 3.02 -7.06 -11.12
N ALA A 73 1.94 -6.46 -10.62
CA ALA A 73 0.79 -6.05 -11.43
C ALA A 73 1.17 -5.01 -12.49
N PHE A 74 1.96 -4.01 -12.12
CA PHE A 74 2.44 -2.96 -13.03
C PHE A 74 3.65 -3.38 -13.87
N ASN A 75 4.05 -4.66 -13.79
CA ASN A 75 5.19 -5.23 -14.52
C ASN A 75 6.51 -4.45 -14.30
N PHE A 76 6.73 -3.99 -13.07
CA PHE A 76 7.98 -3.31 -12.69
C PHE A 76 9.09 -4.31 -12.39
N ASN A 77 10.32 -3.90 -12.66
CA ASN A 77 11.51 -4.66 -12.31
C ASN A 77 12.00 -4.28 -10.90
N LYS A 78 12.01 -5.26 -9.97
CA LYS A 78 12.38 -5.07 -8.57
C LYS A 78 13.84 -4.63 -8.43
N GLU A 79 14.77 -5.23 -9.18
CA GLU A 79 16.19 -4.88 -9.16
C GLU A 79 16.39 -3.42 -9.57
N ARG A 80 15.67 -2.97 -10.61
CA ARG A 80 15.73 -1.60 -11.11
C ARG A 80 15.20 -0.60 -10.09
N ILE A 81 14.14 -0.93 -9.35
CA ILE A 81 13.64 -0.10 -8.26
C ILE A 81 14.71 0.07 -7.18
N LEU A 82 15.39 -1.02 -6.80
CA LEU A 82 16.46 -1.01 -5.81
C LEU A 82 17.68 -0.20 -6.29
N GLU A 83 18.06 -0.31 -7.57
CA GLU A 83 19.10 0.54 -8.16
C GLU A 83 18.73 2.03 -8.09
N ILE A 84 17.49 2.39 -8.42
CA ILE A 84 17.01 3.77 -8.36
C ILE A 84 17.07 4.29 -6.91
N LYS A 85 16.68 3.46 -5.94
CA LYS A 85 16.74 3.77 -4.51
C LYS A 85 18.18 4.05 -4.06
N GLU A 86 19.14 3.19 -4.39
CA GLU A 86 20.54 3.41 -4.00
C GLU A 86 21.17 4.60 -4.73
N LYS A 87 20.91 4.80 -6.03
CA LYS A 87 21.38 6.01 -6.75
C LYS A 87 20.85 7.31 -6.13
N LYS A 88 19.59 7.33 -5.68
CA LYS A 88 19.03 8.48 -4.94
C LYS A 88 19.73 8.66 -3.59
N ALA A 89 20.04 7.57 -2.88
CA ALA A 89 20.73 7.63 -1.61
C ALA A 89 22.19 8.10 -1.73
N GLU A 90 22.91 7.68 -2.78
CA GLU A 90 24.26 8.16 -3.08
C GLU A 90 24.26 9.66 -3.42
N LYS A 91 23.31 10.09 -4.25
CA LYS A 91 23.21 11.48 -4.70
C LYS A 91 22.72 12.44 -3.60
N ASN A 92 21.69 12.05 -2.84
CA ASN A 92 20.95 12.94 -1.95
C ASN A 92 21.14 12.60 -0.46
N GLY A 93 21.82 11.51 -0.13
CA GLY A 93 21.87 10.95 1.22
C GLY A 93 20.64 10.12 1.59
N LYS A 94 20.67 9.53 2.79
CA LYS A 94 19.58 8.75 3.40
C LYS A 94 18.91 9.55 4.53
N PHE A 95 17.76 9.10 5.00
CA PHE A 95 17.02 9.74 6.09
C PHE A 95 17.67 9.61 7.49
N ASN A 96 18.84 8.97 7.60
CA ASN A 96 19.54 8.69 8.88
C ASN A 96 19.87 9.95 9.70
N LYS A 97 20.04 11.10 9.05
CA LYS A 97 20.35 12.38 9.72
C LYS A 97 19.12 13.07 10.33
N LYS A 98 17.91 12.57 10.10
CA LYS A 98 16.64 13.13 10.63
C LYS A 98 16.46 14.62 10.32
N ILE A 99 16.88 15.06 9.14
CA ILE A 99 16.79 16.46 8.72
C ILE A 99 15.36 16.77 8.29
N ILE A 100 14.76 17.79 8.89
CA ILE A 100 13.48 18.38 8.47
C ILE A 100 13.77 19.75 7.83
N LEU A 101 13.41 19.92 6.57
CA LEU A 101 13.57 21.20 5.86
C LEU A 101 12.39 22.11 6.18
N GLU A 102 12.65 23.23 6.85
CA GLU A 102 11.59 24.18 7.22
C GLU A 102 11.36 25.28 6.17
N LYS A 103 12.44 25.85 5.62
CA LYS A 103 12.39 26.97 4.65
C LYS A 103 13.61 26.95 3.74
N VAL A 104 13.48 27.53 2.55
CA VAL A 104 14.58 27.79 1.61
C VAL A 104 14.54 29.29 1.27
N PHE A 105 15.70 29.94 1.25
CA PHE A 105 15.83 31.33 0.80
C PHE A 105 16.52 31.34 -0.56
N ASN A 106 15.96 32.06 -1.53
CA ASN A 106 16.66 32.34 -2.78
C ASN A 106 17.63 33.48 -2.51
N ILE A 107 18.91 33.25 -2.80
CA ILE A 107 19.92 34.29 -2.78
C ILE A 107 20.09 34.73 -4.24
N GLU A 108 19.65 35.94 -4.57
CA GLU A 108 19.97 36.57 -5.86
C GLU A 108 21.49 36.64 -5.99
N ARG A 109 22.02 36.18 -7.14
CA ARG A 109 23.45 36.23 -7.44
C ARG A 109 23.87 37.61 -7.92
#